data_AF-A0A6P2J403-F1
#
_entry.id   AF-A0A6P2J403-F1
#
_cell.length_a   1.000
_cell.length_b   1.000
_cell.length_c   1.000
_cell.angle_alpha   90.00
_cell.angle_beta   90.00
_cell.angle_gamma   90.00
#
_symmetry.space_group_name_H-M   'P 1'
#
loop_
_entity.id
_entity.type
_entity.pdbx_description
1 polymer ?
#
loop_
_entity_poly.entity_id
_entity_poly.type
_entity_poly.pdbx_seq_one_letter_code
_entity_poly.pdbx_strand_id
1 'polypeptide(L)'
;MDIPKDQKSHDPDFDWEKFSRYVIESYGSFESPDYSFVKVNLARPKYPDVTRFLEGNYKFSEDTEPNTDVSYGYFLSGDDGDLILRVSLVGPYYYFSSLSSDGSQESPRIDFPSTDFRCLLIRRMEEVGMIFTPIEVLNRKIVFGNRPSSVYSILYCYEDEPSWIVN
;
A
#
# COMPACT_ATOMS: atom_id res chain seq x y z
N MET A 1 -21.39 -4.71 29.09
CA MET A 1 -20.02 -5.17 28.80
C MET A 1 -19.38 -4.09 27.97
N ASP A 2 -18.50 -3.32 28.62
CA ASP A 2 -17.98 -2.06 28.14
C ASP A 2 -16.86 -2.26 27.13
N ILE A 3 -17.00 -1.61 25.99
CA ILE A 3 -15.96 -1.45 24.98
C ILE A 3 -14.89 -0.53 25.59
N PRO A 4 -13.60 -0.89 25.62
CA PRO A 4 -12.58 0.02 26.12
C PRO A 4 -12.56 1.30 25.30
N LYS A 5 -12.93 2.41 25.95
CA LYS A 5 -12.68 3.77 25.47
C LYS A 5 -11.22 4.13 25.74
N ASP A 6 -10.68 4.96 24.85
CA ASP A 6 -9.39 5.66 24.90
C ASP A 6 -8.16 4.93 24.36
N GLN A 7 -8.07 4.96 23.02
CA GLN A 7 -6.91 5.56 22.36
C GLN A 7 -7.44 6.51 21.27
N LYS A 8 -7.49 7.80 21.58
CA LYS A 8 -7.59 8.84 20.54
C LYS A 8 -6.26 8.88 19.79
N SER A 9 -6.12 8.08 18.73
CA SER A 9 -5.18 8.42 17.67
C SER A 9 -5.85 9.49 16.81
N HIS A 10 -5.15 10.58 16.55
CA HIS A 10 -5.51 11.46 15.44
C HIS A 10 -5.28 10.68 14.14
N ASP A 11 -6.25 9.87 13.72
CA ASP A 11 -6.35 9.39 12.33
C ASP A 11 -7.02 10.53 11.55
N PRO A 12 -6.34 11.29 10.68
CA PRO A 12 -7.04 12.19 9.78
C PRO A 12 -7.75 11.32 8.73
N ASP A 13 -9.07 11.21 8.85
CA ASP A 13 -10.02 10.82 7.79
C ASP A 13 -9.83 9.48 7.05
N PHE A 14 -9.08 8.50 7.58
CA PHE A 14 -9.06 7.16 6.97
C PHE A 14 -10.40 6.44 7.17
N ASP A 15 -11.06 6.10 6.06
CA ASP A 15 -12.36 5.43 6.06
C ASP A 15 -12.21 3.93 6.36
N TRP A 16 -12.24 3.60 7.66
CA TRP A 16 -12.14 2.23 8.17
C TRP A 16 -13.32 1.34 7.75
N GLU A 17 -14.50 1.90 7.53
CA GLU A 17 -15.67 1.14 7.05
C GLU A 17 -15.47 0.70 5.60
N LYS A 18 -15.00 1.62 4.75
CA LYS A 18 -14.67 1.33 3.36
C LYS A 18 -13.50 0.36 3.25
N PHE A 19 -12.47 0.53 4.08
CA PHE A 19 -11.37 -0.43 4.18
C PHE A 19 -11.89 -1.84 4.53
N SER A 20 -12.72 -1.95 5.56
CA SER A 20 -13.27 -3.25 5.99
C SER A 20 -14.07 -3.92 4.89
N ARG A 21 -14.82 -3.14 4.12
CA ARG A 21 -15.55 -3.63 2.95
C ARG A 21 -14.63 -4.20 1.89
N TYR A 22 -13.57 -3.48 1.50
CA TYR A 22 -12.60 -3.98 0.51
C TYR A 22 -11.87 -5.24 0.97
N VAL A 23 -11.55 -5.34 2.26
CA VAL A 23 -10.96 -6.55 2.84
C VAL A 23 -11.94 -7.72 2.69
N ILE A 24 -13.20 -7.56 3.08
CA ILE A 24 -14.21 -8.63 2.96
C ILE A 24 -14.48 -8.98 1.49
N GLU A 25 -14.56 -7.99 0.59
CA GLU A 25 -14.76 -8.22 -0.84
C GLU A 25 -13.61 -8.99 -1.48
N SER A 26 -12.38 -8.80 -1.01
CA SER A 26 -11.18 -9.44 -1.59
C SER A 26 -10.88 -10.79 -0.94
N TYR A 27 -10.88 -10.84 0.40
CA TYR A 27 -10.49 -12.01 1.20
C TYR A 27 -11.66 -12.88 1.67
N GLY A 28 -12.90 -12.38 1.56
CA GLY A 28 -14.11 -13.03 2.06
C GLY A 28 -14.34 -12.88 3.58
N SER A 29 -13.28 -12.83 4.40
CA SER A 29 -13.39 -12.75 5.87
C SER A 29 -12.13 -12.18 6.51
N PHE A 30 -12.30 -11.53 7.66
CA PHE A 30 -11.18 -11.16 8.53
C PHE A 30 -10.64 -12.36 9.31
N GLU A 31 -11.49 -13.27 9.76
CA GLU A 31 -11.13 -14.43 10.60
C GLU A 31 -10.51 -15.57 9.80
N SER A 32 -10.96 -15.77 8.55
CA SER A 32 -10.52 -16.85 7.65
C SER A 32 -10.27 -16.29 6.25
N PRO A 33 -9.21 -15.47 6.07
CA PRO A 33 -8.93 -14.80 4.81
C PRO A 33 -8.51 -15.78 3.71
N ASP A 34 -9.13 -15.68 2.54
CA ASP A 34 -8.74 -16.41 1.33
C ASP A 34 -7.85 -15.55 0.42
N TYR A 35 -6.64 -16.01 0.15
CA TYR A 35 -5.65 -15.34 -0.72
C TYR A 35 -5.76 -15.78 -2.18
N SER A 36 -6.69 -16.67 -2.54
CA SER A 36 -6.82 -17.21 -3.89
C SER A 36 -7.03 -16.12 -4.96
N PHE A 37 -7.64 -14.98 -4.59
CA PHE A 37 -7.84 -13.83 -5.48
C PHE A 37 -6.51 -13.24 -5.98
N VAL A 38 -5.43 -13.32 -5.20
CA VAL A 38 -4.12 -12.75 -5.56
C VAL A 38 -3.63 -13.35 -6.87
N LYS A 39 -3.61 -14.69 -6.96
CA LYS A 39 -3.18 -15.41 -8.17
C LYS A 39 -4.00 -15.04 -9.40
N VAL A 40 -5.32 -14.89 -9.23
CA VAL A 40 -6.23 -14.49 -10.31
C VAL A 40 -5.97 -13.06 -10.77
N ASN A 41 -5.67 -12.16 -9.83
CA ASN A 41 -5.43 -10.75 -10.12
C ASN A 41 -4.04 -10.51 -10.72
N LEU A 42 -2.99 -11.18 -10.23
CA LEU A 42 -1.63 -11.07 -10.77
C LEU A 42 -1.50 -11.66 -12.19
N ALA A 43 -2.37 -12.62 -12.55
CA ALA A 43 -2.44 -13.15 -13.91
C ALA A 43 -3.04 -12.17 -14.94
N ARG A 44 -3.47 -10.97 -14.52
CA ARG A 44 -4.10 -9.97 -15.39
C ARG A 44 -3.45 -8.61 -15.16
N PRO A 45 -3.12 -7.83 -16.19
CA PRO A 45 -2.66 -6.46 -15.98
C PRO A 45 -3.77 -5.65 -15.29
N LYS A 46 -3.57 -5.34 -14.00
CA LYS A 46 -4.44 -4.45 -13.22
C LYS A 46 -3.77 -3.08 -13.20
N TYR A 47 -4.57 -2.02 -13.30
CA TYR A 47 -4.13 -0.63 -13.36
C TYR A 47 -3.31 -0.26 -14.61
N PRO A 48 -3.80 -0.53 -15.84
CA PRO A 48 -3.11 -0.14 -17.07
C PRO A 48 -2.86 1.36 -17.16
N ASP A 49 -3.67 2.19 -16.48
CA ASP A 49 -3.47 3.64 -16.44
C ASP A 49 -2.32 4.06 -15.53
N VAL A 50 -2.00 3.27 -14.50
CA VAL A 50 -0.80 3.46 -13.66
C VAL A 50 0.43 3.05 -14.47
N THR A 51 0.43 1.86 -15.05
CA THR A 51 1.57 1.38 -15.86
C THR A 51 1.87 2.31 -17.03
N ARG A 52 0.86 2.73 -17.81
CA ARG A 52 1.06 3.68 -18.92
C ARG A 52 1.61 5.03 -18.44
N PHE A 53 1.18 5.48 -17.27
CA PHE A 53 1.71 6.71 -16.70
C PHE A 53 3.17 6.55 -16.27
N LEU A 54 3.53 5.44 -15.64
CA LEU A 54 4.91 5.13 -15.27
C LEU A 54 5.80 5.05 -16.52
N GLU A 55 5.38 4.34 -17.56
CA GLU A 55 6.10 4.23 -18.85
C GLU A 55 6.38 5.59 -19.51
N GLY A 56 5.47 6.56 -19.34
CA GLY A 56 5.60 7.89 -19.93
C GLY A 56 6.43 8.87 -19.10
N ASN A 57 6.66 8.62 -17.81
CA ASN A 57 7.19 9.63 -16.89
C ASN A 57 8.37 9.15 -16.01
N TYR A 58 8.59 7.84 -15.90
CA TYR A 58 9.59 7.25 -15.01
C TYR A 58 10.36 6.12 -15.68
N LYS A 59 11.62 5.93 -15.28
CA LYS A 59 12.33 4.69 -15.55
C LYS A 59 12.01 3.71 -14.43
N PHE A 60 11.23 2.67 -14.71
CA PHE A 60 10.76 1.74 -13.69
C PHE A 60 10.87 0.27 -14.11
N SER A 61 10.85 -0.62 -13.12
CA SER A 61 10.69 -2.06 -13.29
C SER A 61 9.62 -2.60 -12.34
N GLU A 62 8.99 -3.70 -12.72
CA GLU A 62 8.10 -4.43 -11.82
C GLU A 62 8.91 -5.18 -10.75
N ASP A 63 8.45 -5.13 -9.51
CA ASP A 63 9.05 -5.70 -8.30
C ASP A 63 8.01 -6.50 -7.49
N THR A 64 7.03 -7.08 -8.18
CA THR A 64 5.99 -7.91 -7.56
C THR A 64 6.53 -9.32 -7.28
N GLU A 65 6.49 -9.77 -6.02
CA GLU A 65 6.74 -11.14 -5.60
C GLU A 65 5.40 -11.91 -5.56
N PRO A 66 5.09 -12.76 -6.56
CA PRO A 66 3.78 -13.36 -6.73
C PRO A 66 3.37 -14.34 -5.62
N ASN A 67 4.32 -14.76 -4.78
CA ASN A 67 4.04 -15.68 -3.69
C ASN A 67 3.62 -14.98 -2.41
N THR A 68 3.99 -13.72 -2.19
CA THR A 68 3.82 -13.04 -0.89
C THR A 68 3.08 -11.70 -1.02
N ASP A 69 3.15 -11.07 -2.20
CA ASP A 69 2.53 -9.79 -2.41
C ASP A 69 1.03 -9.90 -2.63
N VAL A 70 0.33 -8.99 -1.97
CA VAL A 70 -1.08 -8.68 -2.18
C VAL A 70 -1.24 -7.37 -2.96
N SER A 71 -0.20 -6.97 -3.68
CA SER A 71 -0.09 -5.72 -4.41
C SER A 71 0.74 -5.89 -5.67
N TYR A 72 0.68 -4.90 -6.56
CA TYR A 72 1.69 -4.70 -7.58
C TYR A 72 2.83 -3.86 -7.03
N GLY A 73 4.05 -4.36 -7.16
CA GLY A 73 5.27 -3.65 -6.80
C GLY A 73 5.94 -3.03 -8.02
N TYR A 74 6.38 -1.77 -7.88
CA TYR A 74 7.18 -1.08 -8.87
C TYR A 74 8.38 -0.43 -8.20
N PHE A 75 9.55 -0.64 -8.78
CA PHE A 75 10.76 0.10 -8.47
C PHE A 75 10.94 1.21 -9.50
N LEU A 76 10.92 2.46 -9.06
CA LEU A 76 11.12 3.63 -9.90
C LEU A 76 12.52 4.18 -9.63
N SER A 77 13.32 4.30 -10.68
CA SER A 77 14.68 4.84 -10.62
C SER A 77 14.76 6.19 -11.32
N GLY A 78 15.51 7.12 -10.75
CA GLY A 78 15.69 8.46 -11.31
C GLY A 78 16.89 9.19 -10.72
N ASP A 79 17.30 10.26 -11.39
CA ASP A 79 18.41 11.10 -10.93
C ASP A 79 18.09 11.78 -9.57
N ASP A 80 16.80 11.98 -9.30
CA ASP A 80 16.27 12.56 -8.06
C ASP A 80 16.05 11.52 -6.94
N GLY A 81 16.42 10.26 -7.18
CA GLY A 81 16.39 9.16 -6.20
C GLY A 81 15.49 8.00 -6.61
N ASP A 82 15.63 6.91 -5.87
CA ASP A 82 14.91 5.67 -6.09
C ASP A 82 13.67 5.58 -5.18
N LEU A 83 12.58 5.03 -5.72
CA LEU A 83 11.30 4.86 -5.03
C LEU A 83 10.77 3.45 -5.20
N ILE A 84 10.10 2.96 -4.16
CA ILE A 84 9.18 1.83 -4.24
C ILE A 84 7.76 2.39 -4.29
N LEU A 85 6.97 1.92 -5.25
CA LEU A 85 5.53 2.15 -5.34
C LEU A 85 4.83 0.80 -5.21
N ARG A 86 3.87 0.71 -4.28
CA ARG A 86 3.03 -0.48 -4.11
C ARG A 86 1.58 -0.11 -4.31
N VAL A 87 0.89 -0.88 -5.14
CA VAL A 87 -0.52 -0.66 -5.51
C VAL A 87 -1.34 -1.88 -5.10
N SER A 88 -2.21 -1.71 -4.11
CA SER A 88 -2.96 -2.80 -3.49
C SER A 88 -3.86 -3.54 -4.48
N LEU A 89 -3.97 -4.86 -4.32
CA LEU A 89 -5.02 -5.66 -4.95
C LEU A 89 -6.35 -5.57 -4.18
N VAL A 90 -6.28 -5.16 -2.91
CA VAL A 90 -7.38 -5.04 -1.94
C VAL A 90 -7.79 -3.58 -1.86
N GLY A 91 -8.79 -3.17 -2.64
CA GLY A 91 -9.21 -1.76 -2.73
C GLY A 91 -8.20 -0.85 -3.45
N PRO A 92 -8.56 0.44 -3.66
CA PRO A 92 -7.77 1.38 -4.44
C PRO A 92 -6.71 2.06 -3.56
N TYR A 93 -5.89 1.28 -2.85
CA TYR A 93 -4.86 1.82 -1.97
C TYR A 93 -3.48 1.77 -2.61
N TYR A 94 -2.65 2.75 -2.29
CA TYR A 94 -1.23 2.73 -2.64
C TYR A 94 -0.39 3.37 -1.54
N TYR A 95 0.88 2.99 -1.50
CA TYR A 95 1.91 3.77 -0.83
C TYR A 95 3.13 3.87 -1.74
N PHE A 96 3.95 4.87 -1.50
CA PHE A 96 5.30 4.88 -2.00
C PHE A 96 6.27 5.25 -0.89
N SER A 97 7.51 4.83 -1.06
CA SER A 97 8.60 5.04 -0.13
C SER A 97 9.87 5.34 -0.93
N SER A 98 10.71 6.25 -0.43
CA SER A 98 12.04 6.46 -0.98
C SER A 98 13.00 5.41 -0.46
N LEU A 99 13.94 5.00 -1.30
CA LEU A 99 15.02 4.10 -0.87
C LEU A 99 16.23 4.91 -0.40
N SER A 100 16.70 4.55 0.79
CA SER A 100 18.01 4.97 1.28
C SER A 100 19.13 4.26 0.53
N SER A 101 20.35 4.78 0.63
CA SER A 101 21.53 4.22 -0.03
C SER A 101 21.90 2.80 0.42
N ASP A 102 21.40 2.37 1.58
CA ASP A 102 21.53 1.01 2.10
C ASP A 102 20.43 0.05 1.62
N GLY A 103 19.52 0.54 0.76
CA GLY A 103 18.38 -0.21 0.23
C GLY A 103 17.18 -0.26 1.17
N SER A 104 17.23 0.40 2.34
CA SER A 104 16.08 0.47 3.23
C SER A 104 15.02 1.44 2.74
N GLN A 105 13.75 1.10 2.98
CA GLN A 105 12.62 1.95 2.69
C GLN A 105 12.47 3.02 3.78
N GLU A 106 12.35 4.29 3.38
CA GLU A 106 11.93 5.36 4.27
C GLU A 106 10.43 5.26 4.61
N SER A 107 10.02 5.85 5.73
CA SER A 107 8.60 5.90 6.08
C SER A 107 7.76 6.62 5.00
N PRO A 108 6.61 6.06 4.57
CA PRO A 108 5.74 6.68 3.58
C PRO A 108 5.25 8.05 4.04
N ARG A 109 5.35 9.05 3.15
CA ARG A 109 4.89 10.43 3.37
C ARG A 109 4.32 10.99 2.06
N ILE A 110 3.45 11.99 2.16
CA ILE A 110 2.83 12.66 1.00
C ILE A 110 3.08 14.16 0.96
N ASP A 111 3.54 14.74 2.07
CA ASP A 111 3.79 16.17 2.20
C ASP A 111 5.15 16.54 1.60
N PHE A 112 5.18 16.78 0.29
CA PHE A 112 6.36 17.24 -0.43
C PHE A 112 6.18 18.67 -0.98
N PRO A 113 7.29 19.41 -1.15
CA PRO A 113 7.27 20.65 -1.92
C PRO A 113 6.70 20.39 -3.32
N SER A 114 5.95 21.35 -3.89
CA SER A 114 5.30 21.19 -5.20
C SER A 114 6.25 20.94 -6.38
N THR A 115 7.55 21.18 -6.18
CA THR A 115 8.63 20.93 -7.15
C THR A 115 9.19 19.50 -7.07
N ASP A 116 8.76 18.70 -6.10
CA ASP A 116 9.23 17.34 -5.92
C ASP A 116 8.69 16.42 -7.01
N PHE A 117 9.55 15.56 -7.56
CA PHE A 117 9.21 14.63 -8.63
C PHE A 117 8.11 13.62 -8.23
N ARG A 118 7.92 13.38 -6.92
CA ARG A 118 6.84 12.55 -6.37
C ARG A 118 5.47 13.22 -6.48
N CYS A 119 5.40 14.56 -6.55
CA CYS A 119 4.12 15.27 -6.65
C CYS A 119 3.36 14.92 -7.94
N LEU A 120 4.06 14.64 -9.04
CA LEU A 120 3.43 14.22 -10.29
C LEU A 120 2.74 12.85 -10.12
N LEU A 121 3.43 11.90 -9.49
CA LEU A 121 2.88 10.58 -9.17
C LEU A 121 1.68 10.69 -8.22
N ILE A 122 1.78 11.46 -7.13
CA ILE A 122 0.70 11.66 -6.16
C ILE A 122 -0.56 12.17 -6.86
N ARG A 123 -0.46 13.27 -7.62
CA ARG A 123 -1.59 13.85 -8.35
C ARG A 123 -2.21 12.84 -9.30
N ARG A 124 -1.38 12.08 -10.01
CA ARG A 124 -1.89 11.07 -10.94
C ARG A 124 -2.68 9.97 -10.21
N MET A 125 -2.17 9.48 -9.09
CA MET A 125 -2.82 8.45 -8.30
C MET A 125 -4.17 8.95 -7.77
N GLU A 126 -4.22 10.18 -7.28
CA GLU A 126 -5.48 10.83 -6.86
C GLU A 126 -6.49 10.97 -8.01
N GLU A 127 -6.05 11.43 -9.19
CA GLU A 127 -6.90 11.58 -10.38
C GLU A 127 -7.57 10.27 -10.82
N VAL A 128 -6.88 9.14 -10.66
CA VAL A 128 -7.41 7.81 -10.99
C VAL A 128 -8.14 7.16 -9.82
N GLY A 129 -8.37 7.91 -8.73
CA GLY A 129 -9.18 7.50 -7.58
C GLY A 129 -8.44 6.62 -6.56
N MET A 130 -7.11 6.59 -6.59
CA MET A 130 -6.30 5.88 -5.62
C MET A 130 -6.15 6.67 -4.33
N ILE A 131 -6.05 5.96 -3.22
CA ILE A 131 -6.00 6.48 -1.87
C ILE A 131 -4.60 6.20 -1.31
N PHE A 132 -3.87 7.27 -0.99
CA PHE A 132 -2.59 7.12 -0.31
C PHE A 132 -2.81 6.58 1.11
N THR A 133 -2.04 5.56 1.48
CA THR A 133 -2.07 5.01 2.84
C THR A 133 -0.87 5.52 3.64
N PRO A 134 -1.06 6.40 4.62
CA PRO A 134 0.02 6.96 5.42
C PRO A 134 0.55 5.95 6.44
N ILE A 135 1.75 6.19 6.97
CA ILE A 135 2.42 5.28 7.91
C ILE A 135 1.58 4.96 9.16
N GLU A 136 0.83 5.92 9.68
CA GLU A 136 -0.02 5.74 10.87
C GLU A 136 -1.09 4.67 10.63
N VAL A 137 -1.67 4.66 9.42
CA VAL A 137 -2.64 3.64 8.99
C VAL A 137 -1.94 2.31 8.78
N LEU A 138 -0.81 2.30 8.06
CA LEU A 138 -0.06 1.09 7.73
C LEU A 138 0.45 0.34 8.96
N ASN A 139 0.87 1.07 9.99
CA ASN A 139 1.35 0.51 11.26
C ASN A 139 0.23 -0.03 12.14
N ARG A 140 -1.03 0.34 11.89
CA ARG A 140 -2.14 -0.10 12.74
C ARG A 140 -2.28 -1.62 12.67
N LYS A 141 -2.31 -2.26 13.84
CA LYS A 141 -2.53 -3.71 13.96
C LYS A 141 -4.01 -4.01 14.15
N ILE A 142 -4.53 -4.95 13.38
CA ILE A 142 -5.90 -5.47 13.49
C ILE A 142 -5.89 -7.00 13.48
N VAL A 143 -6.92 -7.63 14.03
CA VAL A 143 -7.02 -9.09 14.02
C VAL A 143 -7.42 -9.54 12.62
N PHE A 144 -6.56 -10.33 11.98
CA PHE A 144 -6.75 -10.87 10.65
C PHE A 144 -6.13 -12.28 10.57
N GLY A 145 -6.90 -13.28 10.13
CA GLY A 145 -6.50 -14.69 10.19
C GLY A 145 -6.22 -15.19 11.61
N ASN A 146 -6.98 -14.71 12.60
CA ASN A 146 -6.80 -15.00 14.03
C ASN A 146 -5.44 -14.57 14.63
N ARG A 147 -4.73 -13.66 13.97
CA ARG A 147 -3.48 -13.06 14.46
C ARG A 147 -3.49 -11.54 14.32
N PRO A 148 -2.78 -10.80 15.18
CA PRO A 148 -2.52 -9.39 14.93
C PRO A 148 -1.71 -9.24 13.62
N SER A 149 -2.24 -8.49 12.67
CA SER A 149 -1.58 -8.18 11.39
C SER A 149 -1.61 -6.67 11.18
N SER A 150 -0.55 -6.10 10.59
CA SER A 150 -0.58 -4.70 10.19
C SER A 150 -1.52 -4.49 9.00
N VAL A 151 -2.03 -3.27 8.84
CA VAL A 151 -2.74 -2.89 7.62
C VAL A 151 -1.83 -3.01 6.41
N TYR A 152 -0.52 -2.75 6.56
CA TYR A 152 0.46 -3.02 5.50
C TYR A 152 0.39 -4.48 5.03
N SER A 153 0.43 -5.43 5.97
CA SER A 153 0.42 -6.86 5.66
C SER A 153 -0.85 -7.31 4.93
N ILE A 154 -1.97 -6.63 5.19
CA ILE A 154 -3.27 -6.90 4.59
C ILE A 154 -3.39 -6.27 3.19
N LEU A 155 -2.72 -5.15 2.93
CA LEU A 155 -2.85 -4.43 1.66
C LEU A 155 -1.72 -4.74 0.66
N TYR A 156 -0.53 -5.11 1.12
CA TYR A 156 0.67 -5.08 0.27
C TYR A 156 1.49 -6.35 0.26
N CYS A 157 1.92 -6.88 1.41
CA CYS A 157 2.76 -8.08 1.49
C CYS A 157 2.62 -8.73 2.87
N TYR A 158 2.20 -10.00 2.93
CA TYR A 158 1.88 -10.65 4.21
C TYR A 158 3.06 -11.38 4.87
N GLU A 159 4.23 -11.43 4.23
CA GLU A 159 5.45 -12.08 4.77
C GLU A 159 6.57 -11.10 5.09
N ASP A 160 6.70 -9.99 4.35
CA ASP A 160 7.82 -9.06 4.49
C ASP A 160 7.34 -7.63 4.83
N GLU A 161 7.47 -7.26 6.10
CA GLU A 161 7.14 -5.93 6.61
C GLU A 161 8.37 -5.01 6.56
N PRO A 162 8.27 -3.79 5.98
CA PRO A 162 9.34 -2.80 6.00
C PRO A 162 9.77 -2.42 7.41
N SER A 163 11.00 -1.97 7.57
CA SER A 163 11.60 -1.63 8.88
C SER A 163 10.86 -0.55 9.67
N TRP A 164 10.06 0.28 9.01
CA TRP A 164 9.24 1.31 9.64
C TRP A 164 7.89 0.79 10.17
N ILE A 165 7.54 -0.47 9.91
CA ILE A 165 6.45 -1.16 10.59
C ILE A 165 6.92 -1.50 12.01
N VAL A 166 6.31 -0.84 12.99
CA VAL A 166 6.63 -1.05 14.40
C VAL A 166 5.83 -2.24 14.94
N ASN A 167 6.52 -3.16 15.62
CA ASN A 167 5.91 -4.29 16.34
C ASN A 167 5.29 -3.89 17.67
#